data_AF-A0A6P1PVM7-F1
#
_entry.id   AF-A0A6P1PVM7-F1
#
_cell.length_a   1.000
_cell.length_b   1.000
_cell.length_c   1.000
_cell.angle_alpha   90.00
_cell.angle_beta   90.00
_cell.angle_gamma   90.00
#
_symmetry.space_group_name_H-M   'P 1'
#
loop_
_entity.id
_entity.type
_entity.pdbx_description
1 polymer ?
#
loop_
_entity_poly.entity_id
_entity_poly.type
_entity_poly.pdbx_seq_one_letter_code
_entity_poly.pdbx_strand_id
1 'polypeptide(L)'
;MDEISLAWFIQHYINERRRARLEIAEKEAAKNISGLNSETEIQKRKLKLVEERAEIEERYKPQRWLTDAARRAAQINLVTHAVKFTHSDARGSNIYCSPSEQTVLESYLSTASLTHRNIDISGNAAALDVAKLLQTEHCGDSLIAALQRNDDSAFRVFARDDEQLASWIKGFKSVLENNAPASHKRAKQIYFPVSENSWHLLSPLFATSLVHAVQQRISAARFSDESKAIREAIKENRWHEKPRIFFNDTAVVSFGGTKPQNISWLNSIRGGKAFLLNCASPRWQSSRRLPLKQTTIFASKGDITYLTRGPVTQLKNYLLTVKTNTTQDRQQINIYIDTIIDIIFNYVVILQNDEEIAGWTRREDCCLKPACQLWLDPRRALTDEAFRQAREAKAWKDKVAWEFAYWLNTQLKDEKLNVGEAEHREWQTKPLFKARMRECEKMLKEALA
;
A
#
# COMPACT_ATOMS: atom_id res chain seq x y z
N MET A 1 -29.30 20.98 29.03
CA MET A 1 -28.85 19.90 28.12
C MET A 1 -27.43 19.58 28.54
N ASP A 2 -27.16 18.35 28.96
CA ASP A 2 -25.83 17.95 29.38
C ASP A 2 -24.88 17.98 28.18
N GLU A 3 -23.69 18.54 28.36
CA GLU A 3 -22.68 18.66 27.29
C GLU A 3 -22.23 17.31 26.72
N ILE A 4 -22.48 16.23 27.46
CA ILE A 4 -22.17 14.85 27.09
C ILE A 4 -23.25 14.26 26.15
N SER A 5 -24.44 14.87 26.09
CA SER A 5 -25.55 14.33 25.33
C SER A 5 -25.42 14.58 23.81
N LEU A 6 -25.91 13.62 23.01
CA LEU A 6 -26.03 13.78 21.56
C LEU A 6 -26.97 14.93 21.17
N ALA A 7 -27.96 15.27 22.01
CA ALA A 7 -28.83 16.41 21.81
C ALA A 7 -28.05 17.74 21.89
N TRP A 8 -27.16 17.88 22.87
CA TRP A 8 -26.26 19.04 22.95
C TRP A 8 -25.37 19.13 21.72
N PHE A 9 -24.80 18.00 21.27
CA PHE A 9 -23.99 17.95 20.06
C PHE A 9 -24.76 18.45 18.83
N ILE A 10 -26.01 18.02 18.61
CA ILE A 10 -26.84 18.50 17.51
C ILE A 10 -26.99 20.03 17.57
N GLN A 11 -27.34 20.57 18.75
CA GLN A 11 -27.52 22.01 18.91
C GLN A 11 -26.22 22.78 18.68
N HIS A 12 -25.10 22.29 19.23
CA HIS A 12 -23.78 22.87 19.07
C HIS A 12 -23.36 22.89 17.60
N TYR A 13 -23.48 21.76 16.91
CA TYR A 13 -23.15 21.63 15.48
C TYR A 13 -23.95 22.60 14.60
N ILE A 14 -25.26 22.73 14.84
CA ILE A 14 -26.12 23.65 14.09
C ILE A 14 -25.73 25.11 14.39
N ASN A 15 -25.42 25.44 15.65
CA ASN A 15 -25.00 26.77 16.07
C ASN A 15 -23.63 27.17 15.48
N GLU A 16 -22.66 26.26 15.43
CA GLU A 16 -21.37 26.51 14.78
C GLU A 16 -21.56 26.83 13.29
N ARG A 17 -22.40 26.06 12.59
CA ARG A 17 -22.70 26.33 11.18
C ARG A 17 -23.44 27.65 10.99
N ARG A 18 -24.35 27.99 11.90
CA ARG A 18 -25.02 29.30 11.92
C ARG A 18 -24.00 30.42 12.01
N ARG A 19 -23.09 30.36 12.99
CA ARG A 19 -22.01 31.36 13.18
C ARG A 19 -21.14 31.48 11.93
N ALA A 20 -20.68 30.35 11.38
CA ALA A 20 -19.85 30.35 10.18
C ALA A 20 -20.57 30.99 8.97
N ARG A 21 -21.88 30.78 8.80
CA ARG A 21 -22.65 31.41 7.73
C ARG A 21 -22.90 32.90 7.96
N LEU A 22 -23.16 33.29 9.20
CA LEU A 22 -23.29 34.71 9.57
C LEU A 22 -21.98 35.46 9.30
N GLU A 23 -20.83 34.90 9.69
CA GLU A 23 -19.52 35.51 9.42
C GLU A 23 -19.24 35.67 7.92
N ILE A 24 -19.62 34.70 7.09
CA ILE A 24 -19.46 34.80 5.63
C ILE A 24 -20.33 35.93 5.08
N ALA A 25 -21.61 35.96 5.46
CA ALA A 25 -22.54 37.00 5.01
C ALA A 25 -22.08 38.39 5.47
N GLU A 26 -21.56 38.51 6.68
CA GLU A 26 -20.99 39.75 7.22
C GLU A 26 -19.74 40.21 6.48
N LYS A 27 -18.81 39.28 6.17
CA LYS A 27 -17.61 39.60 5.39
C LYS A 27 -17.95 40.03 3.96
N GLU A 28 -18.89 39.34 3.32
CA GLU A 28 -19.36 39.70 1.98
C GLU A 28 -20.08 41.06 1.98
N ALA A 29 -20.91 41.32 2.99
CA ALA A 29 -21.55 42.62 3.14
C ALA A 29 -20.55 43.73 3.42
N ALA A 30 -19.56 43.51 4.29
CA ALA A 30 -18.51 44.50 4.57
C ALA A 30 -17.69 44.83 3.32
N LYS A 31 -17.32 43.81 2.52
CA LYS A 31 -16.63 44.00 1.24
C LYS A 31 -17.48 44.81 0.26
N ASN A 32 -18.76 44.51 0.15
CA ASN A 32 -19.68 45.23 -0.74
C ASN A 32 -19.90 46.68 -0.26
N ILE A 33 -19.99 46.92 1.05
CA ILE A 33 -20.14 48.26 1.62
C ILE A 33 -18.88 49.09 1.37
N SER A 34 -17.68 48.50 1.44
CA SER A 34 -16.42 49.21 1.18
C SER A 34 -16.24 49.67 -0.28
N GLY A 35 -17.01 49.10 -1.22
CA GLY A 35 -16.99 49.45 -2.64
C GLY A 35 -18.08 50.45 -3.07
N LEU A 36 -18.90 50.95 -2.13
CA LEU A 36 -20.03 51.83 -2.42
C LEU A 36 -19.73 53.26 -1.94
N ASN A 37 -20.01 54.26 -2.78
CA ASN A 37 -19.75 55.68 -2.49
C ASN A 37 -21.03 56.48 -2.15
N SER A 38 -22.21 55.88 -2.30
CA SER A 38 -23.50 56.51 -2.05
C SER A 38 -24.09 56.06 -0.71
N GLU A 39 -24.44 57.02 0.14
CA GLU A 39 -24.98 56.79 1.49
C GLU A 39 -26.32 56.03 1.46
N THR A 40 -27.12 56.22 0.41
CA THR A 40 -28.38 55.49 0.20
C THR A 40 -28.16 54.02 -0.16
N GLU A 41 -27.09 53.69 -0.90
CA GLU A 41 -26.74 52.32 -1.26
C GLU A 41 -26.19 51.55 -0.05
N ILE A 42 -25.39 52.22 0.78
CA ILE A 42 -24.89 51.68 2.06
C ILE A 42 -26.05 51.34 2.99
N GLN A 43 -27.03 52.23 3.14
CA GLN A 43 -28.21 52.01 3.97
C GLN A 43 -29.05 50.82 3.47
N LYS A 44 -29.28 50.73 2.14
CA LYS A 44 -30.00 49.63 1.51
C LYS A 44 -29.28 48.28 1.71
N ARG A 45 -27.95 48.26 1.65
CA ARG A 45 -27.18 47.03 1.88
C ARG A 45 -27.17 46.61 3.36
N LYS A 46 -27.14 47.55 4.30
CA LYS A 46 -27.30 47.27 5.74
C LYS A 46 -28.67 46.66 6.06
N LEU A 47 -29.75 47.19 5.46
CA LEU A 47 -31.09 46.61 5.59
C LEU A 47 -31.14 45.17 5.05
N LYS A 48 -30.60 44.95 3.84
CA LYS A 48 -30.47 43.59 3.29
C LYS A 48 -29.66 42.65 4.17
N LEU A 49 -28.61 43.13 4.84
CA LEU A 49 -27.83 42.31 5.76
C LEU A 49 -28.66 41.90 7.00
N VAL A 50 -29.49 42.80 7.52
CA VAL A 50 -30.40 42.47 8.64
C VAL A 50 -31.42 41.42 8.21
N GLU A 51 -32.00 41.55 7.01
CA GLU A 51 -32.90 40.54 6.42
C GLU A 51 -32.18 39.19 6.22
N GLU A 52 -30.98 39.19 5.61
CA GLU A 52 -30.15 38.01 5.40
C GLU A 52 -29.78 37.33 6.74
N ARG A 53 -29.46 38.11 7.78
CA ARG A 53 -29.20 37.59 9.14
C ARG A 53 -30.44 36.93 9.74
N ALA A 54 -31.60 37.59 9.68
CA ALA A 54 -32.85 37.04 10.19
C ALA A 54 -33.23 35.74 9.46
N GLU A 55 -33.04 35.69 8.14
CA GLU A 55 -33.28 34.48 7.35
C GLU A 55 -32.33 33.34 7.72
N ILE A 56 -31.04 33.63 7.94
CA ILE A 56 -30.06 32.64 8.39
C ILE A 56 -30.44 32.14 9.80
N GLU A 57 -30.75 33.01 10.74
CA GLU A 57 -31.15 32.62 12.09
C GLU A 57 -32.38 31.69 12.07
N GLU A 58 -33.36 32.02 11.23
CA GLU A 58 -34.55 31.20 11.07
C GLU A 58 -34.26 29.84 10.43
N ARG A 59 -33.42 29.80 9.39
CA ARG A 59 -33.02 28.55 8.71
C ARG A 59 -32.21 27.62 9.60
N TYR A 60 -31.39 28.16 10.50
CA TYR A 60 -30.55 27.40 11.43
C TYR A 60 -31.21 27.15 12.79
N LYS A 61 -32.52 27.36 12.92
CA LYS A 61 -33.26 26.80 14.07
C LYS A 61 -33.21 25.27 14.00
N PRO A 62 -32.92 24.56 15.12
CA PRO A 62 -32.74 23.10 15.10
C PRO A 62 -33.86 22.34 14.40
N GLN A 63 -35.11 22.70 14.66
CA GLN A 63 -36.30 22.10 14.03
C GLN A 63 -36.32 22.22 12.49
N ARG A 64 -36.13 23.45 11.98
CA ARG A 64 -36.16 23.71 10.54
C ARG A 64 -34.96 23.07 9.85
N TRP A 65 -33.78 23.18 10.47
CA TRP A 65 -32.56 22.62 9.93
C TRP A 65 -32.61 21.08 9.89
N LEU A 66 -33.09 20.42 10.95
CA LEU A 66 -33.23 18.96 10.99
C LEU A 66 -34.27 18.46 9.99
N THR A 67 -35.38 19.19 9.81
CA THR A 67 -36.39 18.85 8.79
C THR A 67 -35.82 18.92 7.37
N ASP A 68 -35.06 19.97 7.06
CA ASP A 68 -34.37 20.08 5.77
C ASP A 68 -33.25 19.03 5.63
N ALA A 69 -32.50 18.77 6.69
CA ALA A 69 -31.44 17.78 6.72
C ALA A 69 -31.97 16.36 6.47
N ALA A 70 -33.09 15.98 7.08
CA ALA A 70 -33.74 14.68 6.85
C ALA A 70 -34.19 14.50 5.39
N ARG A 71 -34.67 15.58 4.75
CA ARG A 71 -35.00 15.55 3.31
C ARG A 71 -33.75 15.43 2.43
N ARG A 72 -32.67 16.13 2.78
CA ARG A 72 -31.39 16.06 2.06
C ARG A 72 -30.63 14.76 2.30
N ALA A 73 -30.91 14.06 3.39
CA ALA A 73 -30.34 12.76 3.70
C ALA A 73 -30.58 11.73 2.59
N ALA A 74 -31.72 11.78 1.91
CA ALA A 74 -31.99 10.92 0.74
C ALA A 74 -31.04 11.14 -0.46
N GLN A 75 -30.25 12.22 -0.48
CA GLN A 75 -29.26 12.52 -1.53
C GLN A 75 -27.87 11.97 -1.22
N ILE A 76 -27.68 11.34 -0.07
CA ILE A 76 -26.41 10.77 0.38
C ILE A 76 -26.61 9.31 0.78
N ASN A 77 -25.58 8.51 0.51
CA ASN A 77 -25.50 7.14 0.98
C ASN A 77 -24.24 6.99 1.83
N LEU A 78 -24.37 6.28 2.95
CA LEU A 78 -23.23 5.76 3.70
C LEU A 78 -22.76 4.50 2.98
N VAL A 79 -21.46 4.43 2.69
CA VAL A 79 -20.91 3.42 1.78
C VAL A 79 -19.59 2.88 2.32
N THR A 80 -19.42 1.58 2.20
CA THR A 80 -18.12 0.92 2.40
C THR A 80 -17.44 0.64 1.07
N HIS A 81 -18.26 0.42 0.04
CA HIS A 81 -17.85 0.19 -1.33
C HIS A 81 -18.59 1.15 -2.26
N ALA A 82 -17.86 1.83 -3.13
CA ALA A 82 -18.41 2.89 -3.98
C ALA A 82 -18.07 2.69 -5.46
N VAL A 83 -19.05 2.94 -6.33
CA VAL A 83 -18.93 2.75 -7.79
C VAL A 83 -18.18 3.88 -8.49
N LYS A 84 -18.24 5.10 -7.93
CA LYS A 84 -17.65 6.32 -8.53
C LYS A 84 -16.12 6.29 -8.66
N PHE A 85 -15.45 5.38 -7.96
CA PHE A 85 -14.01 5.18 -8.07
C PHE A 85 -13.60 4.48 -9.36
N THR A 86 -14.50 3.73 -10.00
CA THR A 86 -14.26 3.20 -11.34
C THR A 86 -14.31 4.31 -12.38
N HIS A 87 -15.31 5.18 -12.28
CA HIS A 87 -15.47 6.37 -13.11
C HIS A 87 -16.33 7.39 -12.36
N SER A 88 -15.94 8.67 -12.34
CA SER A 88 -16.62 9.71 -11.53
C SER A 88 -18.12 9.84 -11.83
N ASP A 89 -18.50 9.72 -13.10
CA ASP A 89 -19.89 9.76 -13.57
C ASP A 89 -20.64 8.42 -13.49
N ALA A 90 -20.06 7.36 -12.91
CA ALA A 90 -20.76 6.09 -12.77
C ALA A 90 -21.95 6.25 -11.81
N ARG A 91 -23.17 6.07 -12.33
CA ARG A 91 -24.41 6.05 -11.55
C ARG A 91 -24.85 4.59 -11.38
N GLY A 92 -24.32 3.95 -10.34
CA GLY A 92 -24.69 2.60 -9.94
C GLY A 92 -24.89 2.54 -8.42
N SER A 93 -25.18 1.34 -7.92
CA SER A 93 -25.38 1.10 -6.51
C SER A 93 -24.06 1.19 -5.76
N ASN A 94 -24.06 1.97 -4.69
CA ASN A 94 -23.03 1.89 -3.68
C ASN A 94 -23.54 0.97 -2.56
N ILE A 95 -22.61 0.28 -1.89
CA ILE A 95 -22.95 -0.73 -0.89
C ILE A 95 -22.36 -0.35 0.46
N TYR A 96 -23.23 -0.34 1.46
CA TYR A 96 -22.87 -0.46 2.86
C TYR A 96 -22.87 -1.94 3.24
N CYS A 97 -21.71 -2.47 3.62
CA CYS A 97 -21.59 -3.84 4.14
C CYS A 97 -21.48 -3.76 5.66
N SER A 98 -22.46 -4.32 6.36
CA SER A 98 -22.43 -4.39 7.82
C SER A 98 -21.28 -5.30 8.30
N PRO A 99 -20.66 -5.04 9.46
CA PRO A 99 -19.70 -5.95 10.08
C PRO A 99 -20.23 -7.38 10.27
N SER A 100 -21.52 -7.53 10.54
CA SER A 100 -22.18 -8.83 10.79
C SER A 100 -22.37 -9.69 9.55
N GLU A 101 -22.26 -9.11 8.35
CA GLU A 101 -22.61 -9.77 7.08
C GLU A 101 -21.42 -10.48 6.42
N GLN A 102 -20.22 -10.43 7.02
CA GLN A 102 -19.00 -10.91 6.37
C GLN A 102 -18.27 -11.97 7.20
N THR A 103 -18.06 -13.14 6.60
CA THR A 103 -17.17 -14.16 7.12
C THR A 103 -15.72 -13.73 6.90
N VAL A 104 -14.95 -13.65 7.98
CA VAL A 104 -13.51 -13.41 7.91
C VAL A 104 -12.84 -14.70 7.47
N LEU A 105 -12.13 -14.65 6.34
CA LEU A 105 -11.25 -15.72 5.90
C LEU A 105 -9.83 -15.39 6.37
N GLU A 106 -9.24 -16.23 7.21
CA GLU A 106 -7.93 -15.96 7.84
C GLU A 106 -6.80 -15.80 6.81
N SER A 107 -6.91 -16.45 5.65
CA SER A 107 -5.89 -16.41 4.59
C SER A 107 -5.97 -15.19 3.67
N TYR A 108 -7.04 -14.38 3.75
CA TYR A 108 -7.27 -13.26 2.83
C TYR A 108 -7.51 -11.95 3.56
N LEU A 109 -6.76 -10.90 3.17
CA LEU A 109 -7.02 -9.56 3.64
C LEU A 109 -8.18 -8.94 2.84
N SER A 110 -9.28 -8.62 3.53
CA SER A 110 -10.46 -7.99 2.92
C SER A 110 -11.02 -6.88 3.81
N THR A 111 -12.08 -6.20 3.35
CA THR A 111 -12.85 -5.27 4.19
C THR A 111 -13.39 -5.92 5.46
N ALA A 112 -13.62 -7.24 5.43
CA ALA A 112 -14.07 -8.02 6.57
C ALA A 112 -13.06 -8.03 7.72
N SER A 113 -11.76 -8.00 7.39
CA SER A 113 -10.65 -8.10 8.35
C SER A 113 -10.44 -6.85 9.21
N LEU A 114 -11.17 -5.76 8.95
CA LEU A 114 -11.07 -4.52 9.73
C LEU A 114 -11.96 -4.57 10.97
N THR A 115 -11.37 -4.34 12.14
CA THR A 115 -12.08 -4.19 13.43
C THR A 115 -12.93 -2.92 13.46
N HIS A 116 -12.38 -1.81 12.98
CA HIS A 116 -13.08 -0.54 12.82
C HIS A 116 -13.08 -0.11 11.35
N ARG A 117 -14.27 0.10 10.79
CA ARG A 117 -14.45 0.52 9.40
C ARG A 117 -14.88 1.98 9.37
N ASN A 118 -14.02 2.86 8.85
CA ASN A 118 -14.44 4.22 8.53
C ASN A 118 -15.47 4.16 7.40
N ILE A 119 -16.68 4.62 7.69
CA ILE A 119 -17.78 4.65 6.73
C ILE A 119 -17.55 5.84 5.81
N ASP A 120 -17.58 5.62 4.50
CA ASP A 120 -17.50 6.71 3.53
C ASP A 120 -18.88 7.25 3.21
N ILE A 121 -18.94 8.44 2.63
CA ILE A 121 -20.18 9.07 2.19
C ILE A 121 -20.04 9.37 0.70
N SER A 122 -20.98 8.88 -0.09
CA SER A 122 -21.10 9.24 -1.50
C SER A 122 -22.46 9.85 -1.76
N GLY A 123 -22.48 11.01 -2.41
CA GLY A 123 -23.72 11.72 -2.70
C GLY A 123 -23.47 13.13 -3.21
N ASN A 124 -24.51 13.96 -3.13
CA ASN A 124 -24.40 15.37 -3.47
C ASN A 124 -23.53 16.11 -2.44
N ALA A 125 -22.56 16.90 -2.92
CA ALA A 125 -21.66 17.68 -2.06
C ALA A 125 -22.43 18.65 -1.13
N ALA A 126 -23.59 19.14 -1.57
CA ALA A 126 -24.45 20.03 -0.79
C ALA A 126 -25.11 19.36 0.44
N ALA A 127 -25.09 18.03 0.53
CA ALA A 127 -25.65 17.24 1.63
C ALA A 127 -24.57 16.59 2.52
N LEU A 128 -23.29 16.86 2.27
CA LEU A 128 -22.18 16.34 3.08
C LEU A 128 -22.20 16.85 4.53
N ASP A 129 -22.86 17.98 4.79
CA ASP A 129 -23.05 18.50 6.13
C ASP A 129 -23.97 17.62 6.98
N VAL A 130 -25.03 17.08 6.38
CA VAL A 130 -25.91 16.10 7.03
C VAL A 130 -25.10 14.85 7.37
N ALA A 131 -24.27 14.40 6.44
CA ALA A 131 -23.43 13.24 6.65
C ALA A 131 -22.39 13.46 7.76
N LYS A 132 -21.79 14.66 7.82
CA LYS A 132 -20.85 15.04 8.88
C LYS A 132 -21.55 15.10 10.25
N LEU A 133 -22.76 15.65 10.34
CA LEU A 133 -23.56 15.60 11.57
C LEU A 133 -23.72 14.14 12.03
N LEU A 134 -24.16 13.28 11.12
CA LEU A 134 -24.48 11.89 11.39
C LEU A 134 -23.26 11.05 11.83
N GLN A 135 -22.08 11.29 11.23
CA GLN A 135 -20.85 10.52 11.49
C GLN A 135 -19.99 11.02 12.64
N THR A 136 -20.12 12.29 13.06
CA THR A 136 -19.23 12.85 14.08
C THR A 136 -19.43 12.11 15.40
N GLU A 137 -18.34 11.59 15.94
CA GLU A 137 -18.33 10.99 17.28
C GLU A 137 -18.32 12.08 18.34
N HIS A 138 -19.23 11.99 19.29
CA HIS A 138 -19.32 12.83 20.48
C HIS A 138 -19.36 11.94 21.71
N CYS A 139 -18.40 12.10 22.62
CA CYS A 139 -18.26 11.28 23.83
C CYS A 139 -18.26 9.75 23.57
N GLY A 140 -17.72 9.31 22.42
CA GLY A 140 -17.60 7.89 22.06
C GLY A 140 -18.83 7.28 21.37
N ASP A 141 -19.87 8.07 21.09
CA ASP A 141 -21.04 7.64 20.35
C ASP A 141 -21.31 8.57 19.15
N SER A 142 -22.00 8.07 18.13
CA SER A 142 -22.36 8.86 16.94
C SER A 142 -23.86 8.77 16.68
N LEU A 143 -24.41 9.77 16.00
CA LEU A 143 -25.84 9.78 15.66
C LEU A 143 -26.22 8.60 14.74
N ILE A 144 -25.31 8.14 13.87
CA ILE A 144 -25.52 6.92 13.08
C ILE A 144 -25.59 5.69 13.97
N ALA A 145 -24.68 5.55 14.93
CA ALA A 145 -24.67 4.40 15.83
C ALA A 145 -25.93 4.39 16.70
N ALA A 146 -26.39 5.55 17.18
CA ALA A 146 -27.66 5.69 17.88
C ALA A 146 -28.86 5.27 17.00
N LEU A 147 -28.93 5.74 15.75
CA LEU A 147 -29.99 5.37 14.81
C LEU A 147 -29.98 3.86 14.46
N GLN A 148 -28.80 3.23 14.38
CA GLN A 148 -28.68 1.78 14.20
C GLN A 148 -29.21 0.98 15.39
N ARG A 149 -29.09 1.52 16.61
CA ARG A 149 -29.67 0.94 17.83
C ARG A 149 -31.14 1.29 18.05
N ASN A 150 -31.77 1.98 17.10
CA ASN A 150 -33.12 2.53 17.21
C ASN A 150 -33.29 3.53 18.37
N ASP A 151 -32.22 4.22 18.76
CA ASP A 151 -32.27 5.29 19.76
C ASP A 151 -32.55 6.64 19.09
N ASP A 152 -33.75 7.17 19.34
CA ASP A 152 -34.25 8.45 18.82
C ASP A 152 -34.28 9.57 19.87
N SER A 153 -33.75 9.32 21.07
CA SER A 153 -33.80 10.25 22.21
C SER A 153 -33.22 11.63 21.88
N ALA A 154 -32.11 11.67 21.15
CA ALA A 154 -31.43 12.91 20.76
C ALA A 154 -32.28 13.80 19.83
N PHE A 155 -33.10 13.20 18.97
CA PHE A 155 -33.96 13.93 18.04
C PHE A 155 -35.28 14.36 18.70
N ARG A 156 -35.79 13.56 19.65
CA ARG A 156 -37.04 13.84 20.36
C ARG A 156 -37.01 15.17 21.13
N VAL A 157 -35.83 15.60 21.61
CA VAL A 157 -35.64 16.89 22.30
C VAL A 157 -36.01 18.09 21.42
N PHE A 158 -35.89 17.95 20.09
CA PHE A 158 -36.11 19.03 19.14
C PHE A 158 -37.42 18.90 18.36
N ALA A 159 -37.98 17.70 18.25
CA ALA A 159 -39.20 17.45 17.50
C ALA A 159 -40.41 18.15 18.15
N ARG A 160 -41.32 18.66 17.31
CA ARG A 160 -42.58 19.26 17.79
C ARG A 160 -43.63 18.20 18.14
N ASP A 161 -43.68 17.14 17.36
CA ASP A 161 -44.63 16.04 17.44
C ASP A 161 -43.97 14.71 17.02
N ASP A 162 -44.64 13.61 17.32
CA ASP A 162 -44.16 12.26 16.99
C ASP A 162 -44.13 12.00 15.48
N GLU A 163 -44.98 12.69 14.71
CA GLU A 163 -45.00 12.59 13.24
C GLU A 163 -43.74 13.17 12.60
N GLN A 164 -43.32 14.36 13.05
CA GLN A 164 -42.08 15.00 12.61
C GLN A 164 -40.87 14.15 13.00
N LEU A 165 -40.86 13.61 14.23
CA LEU A 165 -39.81 12.71 14.69
C LEU A 165 -39.71 11.46 13.81
N ALA A 166 -40.84 10.80 13.52
CA ALA A 166 -40.89 9.62 12.66
C ALA A 166 -40.39 9.93 11.23
N SER A 167 -40.76 11.09 10.68
CA SER A 167 -40.28 11.58 9.39
C SER A 167 -38.76 11.78 9.37
N TRP A 168 -38.20 12.40 10.42
CA TRP A 168 -36.75 12.59 10.55
C TRP A 168 -36.01 11.26 10.64
N ILE A 169 -36.47 10.35 11.50
CA ILE A 169 -35.85 9.03 11.66
C ILE A 169 -35.85 8.28 10.34
N LYS A 170 -36.98 8.28 9.61
CA LYS A 170 -37.07 7.65 8.29
C LYS A 170 -36.08 8.25 7.29
N GLY A 171 -35.97 9.58 7.25
CA GLY A 171 -35.03 10.27 6.36
C GLY A 171 -33.57 9.99 6.72
N PHE A 172 -33.21 9.97 8.00
CA PHE A 172 -31.83 9.67 8.40
C PHE A 172 -31.48 8.18 8.26
N LYS A 173 -32.44 7.27 8.48
CA LYS A 173 -32.24 5.83 8.25
C LYS A 173 -32.07 5.46 6.78
N SER A 174 -32.70 6.20 5.85
CA SER A 174 -32.54 5.92 4.41
C SER A 174 -31.09 6.01 3.93
N VAL A 175 -30.23 6.72 4.66
CA VAL A 175 -28.80 6.83 4.35
C VAL A 175 -28.06 5.50 4.54
N LEU A 176 -28.57 4.63 5.42
CA LEU A 176 -28.03 3.30 5.72
C LEU A 176 -28.59 2.20 4.82
N GLU A 177 -29.70 2.47 4.13
CA GLU A 177 -30.37 1.49 3.30
C GLU A 177 -29.67 1.35 1.94
N ASN A 178 -29.40 0.10 1.56
CA ASN A 178 -28.87 -0.20 0.23
C ASN A 178 -30.01 -0.15 -0.80
N ASN A 179 -29.87 0.71 -1.80
CA ASN A 179 -30.79 0.73 -2.95
C ASN A 179 -30.71 -0.59 -3.74
N ALA A 180 -31.74 -0.87 -4.53
CA ALA A 180 -31.77 -2.02 -5.44
C ALA A 180 -30.47 -2.09 -6.28
N PRO A 181 -29.89 -3.29 -6.48
CA PRO A 181 -28.63 -3.45 -7.17
C PRO A 181 -28.75 -3.02 -8.63
N ALA A 182 -28.00 -1.99 -9.01
CA ALA A 182 -27.94 -1.43 -10.33
C ALA A 182 -26.48 -1.15 -10.67
N SER A 183 -26.04 -1.57 -11.86
CA SER A 183 -24.72 -1.26 -12.38
C SER A 183 -24.81 -0.17 -13.47
N HIS A 184 -23.68 0.27 -13.99
CA HIS A 184 -23.63 1.33 -15.00
C HIS A 184 -22.70 0.92 -16.15
N LYS A 185 -22.94 1.42 -17.36
CA LYS A 185 -22.09 1.16 -18.54
C LYS A 185 -20.60 1.54 -18.37
N ARG A 186 -20.30 2.42 -17.41
CA ARG A 186 -18.94 2.86 -17.04
C ARG A 186 -18.38 2.14 -15.81
N ALA A 187 -19.15 1.25 -15.18
CA ALA A 187 -18.65 0.37 -14.13
C ALA A 187 -17.91 -0.82 -14.76
N LYS A 188 -17.04 -1.49 -14.01
CA LYS A 188 -16.45 -2.76 -14.45
C LYS A 188 -17.44 -3.89 -14.19
N GLN A 189 -17.59 -4.76 -15.18
CA GLN A 189 -18.40 -5.96 -15.13
C GLN A 189 -17.56 -7.10 -15.73
N ILE A 190 -17.43 -8.21 -15.01
CA ILE A 190 -16.51 -9.30 -15.31
C ILE A 190 -17.29 -10.61 -15.24
N TYR A 191 -17.25 -11.41 -16.30
CA TYR A 191 -17.78 -12.77 -16.26
C TYR A 191 -16.83 -13.69 -15.50
N PHE A 192 -17.36 -14.43 -14.52
CA PHE A 192 -16.63 -15.40 -13.74
C PHE A 192 -17.25 -16.79 -13.93
N PRO A 193 -16.49 -17.78 -14.45
CA PRO A 193 -17.01 -19.12 -14.68
C PRO A 193 -17.27 -19.84 -13.35
N VAL A 194 -18.42 -20.52 -13.25
CA VAL A 194 -18.81 -21.29 -12.05
C VAL A 194 -18.93 -22.78 -12.36
N SER A 195 -19.36 -23.13 -13.56
CA SER A 195 -19.41 -24.50 -14.07
C SER A 195 -19.28 -24.51 -15.59
N GLU A 196 -19.30 -25.70 -16.19
CA GLU A 196 -19.48 -25.83 -17.64
C GLU A 196 -20.71 -25.03 -18.07
N ASN A 197 -20.51 -24.09 -18.99
CA ASN A 197 -21.52 -23.19 -19.53
C ASN A 197 -22.30 -22.32 -18.50
N SER A 198 -21.73 -22.06 -17.32
CA SER A 198 -22.34 -21.16 -16.33
C SER A 198 -21.37 -20.07 -15.89
N TRP A 199 -21.86 -18.82 -15.89
CA TRP A 199 -21.09 -17.64 -15.51
C TRP A 199 -21.89 -16.74 -14.59
N HIS A 200 -21.20 -16.20 -13.58
CA HIS A 200 -21.70 -15.07 -12.79
C HIS A 200 -21.13 -13.77 -13.35
N LEU A 201 -21.97 -12.74 -13.45
CA LEU A 201 -21.51 -11.40 -13.77
C LEU A 201 -21.15 -10.66 -12.48
N LEU A 202 -19.86 -10.47 -12.25
CA LEU A 202 -19.34 -9.76 -11.09
C LEU A 202 -19.14 -8.29 -11.41
N SER A 203 -19.68 -7.40 -10.58
CA SER A 203 -19.40 -5.96 -10.65
C SER A 203 -18.59 -5.53 -9.42
N PRO A 204 -17.25 -5.56 -9.48
CA PRO A 204 -16.42 -5.20 -8.34
C PRO A 204 -16.55 -3.71 -8.02
N LEU A 205 -16.86 -3.41 -6.77
CA LEU A 205 -16.89 -2.04 -6.25
C LEU A 205 -15.60 -1.70 -5.52
N PHE A 206 -15.24 -0.42 -5.50
CA PHE A 206 -14.02 0.02 -4.84
C PHE A 206 -14.23 0.10 -3.32
N ALA A 207 -13.44 -0.67 -2.57
CA ALA A 207 -13.47 -0.73 -1.11
C ALA A 207 -12.83 0.50 -0.46
N THR A 208 -13.56 1.62 -0.43
CA THR A 208 -13.06 2.91 0.07
C THR A 208 -12.68 2.88 1.55
N SER A 209 -13.40 2.12 2.39
CA SER A 209 -13.07 1.94 3.80
C SER A 209 -11.74 1.21 4.01
N LEU A 210 -11.49 0.14 3.25
CA LEU A 210 -10.23 -0.60 3.30
C LEU A 210 -9.05 0.25 2.84
N VAL A 211 -9.22 0.94 1.71
CA VAL A 211 -8.21 1.83 1.18
C VAL A 211 -7.92 2.98 2.16
N HIS A 212 -8.93 3.48 2.88
CA HIS A 212 -8.72 4.48 3.92
C HIS A 212 -7.84 3.94 5.06
N ALA A 213 -8.14 2.75 5.58
CA ALA A 213 -7.35 2.12 6.64
C ALA A 213 -5.89 1.87 6.21
N VAL A 214 -5.68 1.36 4.98
CA VAL A 214 -4.35 1.17 4.41
C VAL A 214 -3.61 2.51 4.26
N GLN A 215 -4.29 3.55 3.77
CA GLN A 215 -3.73 4.89 3.63
C GLN A 215 -3.29 5.48 4.98
N GLN A 216 -4.09 5.31 6.03
CA GLN A 216 -3.77 5.77 7.38
C GLN A 216 -2.50 5.07 7.91
N ARG A 217 -2.41 3.74 7.75
CA ARG A 217 -1.22 2.97 8.16
C ARG A 217 0.04 3.39 7.41
N ILE A 218 -0.04 3.55 6.08
CA ILE A 218 1.10 4.00 5.26
C ILE A 218 1.49 5.44 5.62
N SER A 219 0.51 6.32 5.81
CA SER A 219 0.76 7.73 6.18
C SER A 219 1.39 7.83 7.56
N ALA A 220 0.92 7.05 8.54
CA ALA A 220 1.52 6.98 9.87
C ALA A 220 2.97 6.50 9.78
N ALA A 221 3.25 5.43 9.04
CA ALA A 221 4.62 4.93 8.86
C ALA A 221 5.56 5.93 8.17
N ARG A 222 5.04 6.83 7.31
CA ARG A 222 5.86 7.81 6.56
C ARG A 222 6.01 9.16 7.26
N PHE A 223 4.93 9.66 7.85
CA PHE A 223 4.80 11.07 8.22
C PHE A 223 4.49 11.30 9.70
N SER A 224 4.27 10.23 10.49
CA SER A 224 4.10 10.39 11.93
C SER A 224 5.35 11.00 12.58
N ASP A 225 5.14 11.66 13.71
CA ASP A 225 6.24 12.23 14.49
C ASP A 225 7.14 11.12 15.04
N GLU A 226 6.57 9.97 15.36
CA GLU A 226 7.31 8.75 15.69
C GLU A 226 8.24 8.30 14.56
N SER A 227 7.75 8.24 13.32
CA SER A 227 8.58 7.93 12.16
C SER A 227 9.64 9.00 11.85
N LYS A 228 9.45 10.25 12.28
CA LYS A 228 10.50 11.29 12.19
C LYS A 228 11.57 11.05 13.26
N ALA A 229 11.17 10.82 14.52
CA ALA A 229 12.08 10.50 15.61
C ALA A 229 12.96 9.27 15.32
N ILE A 230 12.37 8.21 14.75
CA ILE A 230 13.11 7.00 14.32
C ILE A 230 14.15 7.35 13.23
N ARG A 231 13.79 8.20 12.26
CA ARG A 231 14.72 8.61 11.20
C ARG A 231 15.86 9.48 11.73
N GLU A 232 15.59 10.35 12.70
CA GLU A 232 16.59 11.16 13.38
C GLU A 232 17.54 10.30 14.21
N ALA A 233 17.01 9.35 14.99
CA ALA A 233 17.83 8.39 15.75
C ALA A 233 18.77 7.60 14.82
N ILE A 234 18.27 7.11 13.68
CA ILE A 234 19.11 6.42 12.68
C ILE A 234 20.16 7.35 12.10
N LYS A 235 19.81 8.60 11.78
CA LYS A 235 20.75 9.61 11.25
C LYS A 235 21.87 9.90 12.25
N GLU A 236 21.57 9.88 13.54
CA GLU A 236 22.50 10.10 14.64
C GLU A 236 23.17 8.83 15.15
N ASN A 237 22.92 7.67 14.53
CA ASN A 237 23.36 6.35 14.96
C ASN A 237 22.98 6.01 16.42
N ARG A 238 21.85 6.51 16.90
CA ARG A 238 21.27 6.20 18.22
C ARG A 238 20.27 5.07 18.13
N TRP A 239 20.21 4.26 19.19
CA TRP A 239 19.21 3.20 19.32
C TRP A 239 17.81 3.79 19.55
N HIS A 240 16.81 3.15 18.98
CA HIS A 240 15.39 3.47 19.19
C HIS A 240 14.61 2.16 19.39
N GLU A 241 13.63 2.18 20.29
CA GLU A 241 12.87 0.99 20.69
C GLU A 241 12.04 0.40 19.54
N LYS A 242 11.38 1.27 18.77
CA LYS A 242 10.52 0.86 17.67
C LYS A 242 11.27 0.71 16.35
N PRO A 243 10.89 -0.29 15.51
CA PRO A 243 11.51 -0.52 14.22
C PRO A 243 11.11 0.55 13.20
N ARG A 244 12.02 0.86 12.27
CA ARG A 244 11.72 1.69 11.10
C ARG A 244 10.92 0.89 10.08
N ILE A 245 9.67 1.26 9.86
CA ILE A 245 8.81 0.70 8.83
C ILE A 245 8.84 1.61 7.60
N PHE A 246 9.06 1.05 6.41
CA PHE A 246 8.98 1.79 5.16
C PHE A 246 8.36 0.92 4.06
N PHE A 247 7.62 1.58 3.15
CA PHE A 247 6.98 0.96 2.01
C PHE A 247 7.66 1.43 0.73
N ASN A 248 8.42 0.55 0.09
CA ASN A 248 9.13 0.82 -1.16
C ASN A 248 8.19 0.83 -2.36
N ASP A 249 8.54 1.61 -3.37
CA ASP A 249 7.94 1.60 -4.73
C ASP A 249 6.40 1.68 -4.76
N THR A 250 5.79 2.37 -3.79
CA THR A 250 4.33 2.55 -3.81
C THR A 250 3.93 3.48 -4.95
N ALA A 251 2.90 3.10 -5.69
CA ALA A 251 2.27 4.00 -6.66
C ALA A 251 1.18 4.85 -5.98
N VAL A 252 0.86 5.99 -6.59
CA VAL A 252 -0.25 6.86 -6.17
C VAL A 252 -1.27 6.91 -7.29
N VAL A 253 -2.51 6.54 -7.00
CA VAL A 253 -3.65 6.73 -7.89
C VAL A 253 -4.45 7.92 -7.40
N SER A 254 -4.81 8.81 -8.33
CA SER A 254 -5.62 9.99 -8.04
C SER A 254 -7.03 9.81 -8.59
N PHE A 255 -8.04 10.04 -7.75
CA PHE A 255 -9.45 10.00 -8.13
C PHE A 255 -10.06 11.40 -8.04
N GLY A 256 -10.72 11.82 -9.13
CA GLY A 256 -11.53 13.05 -9.17
C GLY A 256 -10.87 14.26 -9.80
N GLY A 257 -9.66 14.09 -10.35
CA GLY A 257 -8.92 15.16 -11.01
C GLY A 257 -8.78 16.38 -10.10
N THR A 258 -9.30 17.53 -10.54
CA THR A 258 -9.29 18.79 -9.80
C THR A 258 -10.38 18.90 -8.72
N LYS A 259 -11.36 17.99 -8.69
CA LYS A 259 -12.52 18.03 -7.77
C LYS A 259 -12.74 16.67 -7.07
N PRO A 260 -11.83 16.27 -6.15
CA PRO A 260 -11.93 14.99 -5.42
C PRO A 260 -13.19 14.88 -4.53
N GLN A 261 -13.79 16.02 -4.20
CA GLN A 261 -15.03 16.19 -3.42
C GLN A 261 -16.26 15.52 -4.04
N ASN A 262 -16.26 15.33 -5.37
CA ASN A 262 -17.43 14.80 -6.08
C ASN A 262 -17.54 13.27 -6.06
N ILE A 263 -16.48 12.57 -5.60
CA ILE A 263 -16.45 11.11 -5.54
C ILE A 263 -17.00 10.63 -4.21
N SER A 264 -16.30 10.99 -3.14
CA SER A 264 -16.67 10.61 -1.78
C SER A 264 -15.96 11.47 -0.73
N TRP A 265 -16.45 11.38 0.50
CA TRP A 265 -15.92 12.13 1.64
C TRP A 265 -14.53 11.66 2.06
N LEU A 266 -14.31 10.35 2.28
CA LEU A 266 -12.98 9.81 2.61
C LEU A 266 -11.97 10.07 1.50
N ASN A 267 -12.41 10.09 0.24
CA ASN A 267 -11.53 10.48 -0.87
C ASN A 267 -11.04 11.92 -0.72
N SER A 268 -11.92 12.83 -0.29
CA SER A 268 -11.57 14.24 -0.06
C SER A 268 -10.56 14.40 1.08
N ILE A 269 -10.73 13.66 2.18
CA ILE A 269 -9.77 13.65 3.31
C ILE A 269 -8.40 13.17 2.84
N ARG A 270 -8.35 12.17 1.96
CA ARG A 270 -7.11 11.69 1.36
C ARG A 270 -6.54 12.62 0.28
N GLY A 271 -7.16 13.77 0.02
CA GLY A 271 -6.77 14.68 -1.06
C GLY A 271 -6.93 14.08 -2.45
N GLY A 272 -7.87 13.15 -2.62
CA GLY A 272 -8.10 12.43 -3.86
C GLY A 272 -7.11 11.31 -4.16
N LYS A 273 -6.20 10.96 -3.23
CA LYS A 273 -5.11 10.02 -3.49
C LYS A 273 -5.35 8.68 -2.80
N ALA A 274 -4.93 7.60 -3.44
CA ALA A 274 -4.81 6.27 -2.86
C ALA A 274 -3.42 5.70 -3.11
N PHE A 275 -2.79 5.16 -2.08
CA PHE A 275 -1.53 4.42 -2.21
C PHE A 275 -1.78 2.98 -2.67
N LEU A 276 -1.02 2.54 -3.67
CA LEU A 276 -0.95 1.14 -4.09
C LEU A 276 0.38 0.53 -3.62
N LEU A 277 0.31 -0.70 -3.13
CA LEU A 277 1.48 -1.49 -2.79
C LEU A 277 2.12 -2.07 -4.04
N ASN A 278 3.44 -2.18 -4.04
CA ASN A 278 4.17 -2.79 -5.15
C ASN A 278 3.93 -4.31 -5.17
N CYS A 279 3.26 -4.80 -6.21
CA CYS A 279 3.09 -6.22 -6.49
C CYS A 279 3.85 -6.65 -7.76
N ALA A 280 4.84 -5.86 -8.19
CA ALA A 280 5.67 -6.22 -9.33
C ALA A 280 6.48 -7.48 -9.02
N SER A 281 6.62 -8.34 -10.02
CA SER A 281 7.57 -9.45 -9.96
C SER A 281 9.00 -8.91 -9.78
N PRO A 282 9.92 -9.68 -9.17
CA PRO A 282 11.33 -9.33 -9.13
C PRO A 282 11.84 -9.03 -10.55
N ARG A 283 12.36 -7.81 -10.76
CA ARG A 283 12.97 -7.42 -12.03
C ARG A 283 14.46 -7.72 -11.96
N TRP A 284 14.90 -8.73 -12.69
CA TRP A 284 16.31 -9.04 -12.85
C TRP A 284 16.95 -7.98 -13.75
N GLN A 285 17.80 -7.13 -13.16
CA GLN A 285 18.66 -6.23 -13.92
C GLN A 285 19.85 -7.04 -14.45
N SER A 286 19.65 -7.75 -15.57
CA SER A 286 20.75 -8.43 -16.26
C SER A 286 21.69 -7.38 -16.85
N SER A 287 22.74 -7.05 -16.11
CA SER A 287 23.88 -6.34 -16.68
C SER A 287 24.52 -7.28 -17.70
N ARG A 288 24.37 -7.02 -19.01
CA ARG A 288 25.06 -7.76 -20.09
C ARG A 288 26.58 -7.54 -20.10
N ARG A 289 27.17 -7.09 -18.98
CA ARG A 289 28.61 -6.83 -18.87
C ARG A 289 29.32 -8.16 -18.67
N LEU A 290 30.15 -8.51 -19.64
CA LEU A 290 31.00 -9.69 -19.58
C LEU A 290 32.22 -9.40 -18.67
N PRO A 291 32.63 -10.32 -17.78
CA PRO A 291 33.78 -10.15 -16.90
C PRO A 291 35.11 -10.40 -17.64
N LEU A 292 35.37 -9.68 -18.73
CA LEU A 292 36.52 -9.91 -19.63
C LEU A 292 37.86 -9.65 -18.94
N LYS A 293 37.98 -8.54 -18.20
CA LYS A 293 39.24 -8.10 -17.56
C LYS A 293 39.54 -8.78 -16.21
N GLN A 294 38.72 -9.74 -15.78
CA GLN A 294 38.87 -10.39 -14.47
C GLN A 294 39.48 -11.78 -14.63
N THR A 295 40.29 -12.20 -13.65
CA THR A 295 40.88 -13.55 -13.65
C THR A 295 39.90 -14.61 -13.13
N THR A 296 38.96 -14.20 -12.27
CA THR A 296 37.92 -15.05 -11.68
C THR A 296 36.63 -14.24 -11.55
N ILE A 297 35.47 -14.90 -11.49
CA ILE A 297 34.20 -14.20 -11.23
C ILE A 297 34.10 -13.66 -9.80
N PHE A 298 34.93 -14.21 -8.91
CA PHE A 298 35.00 -13.88 -7.49
C PHE A 298 35.99 -12.73 -7.22
N ALA A 299 36.25 -11.89 -8.22
CA ALA A 299 37.13 -10.73 -8.06
C ALA A 299 36.59 -9.77 -6.97
N SER A 300 37.49 -9.18 -6.19
CA SER A 300 37.13 -8.23 -5.11
C SER A 300 36.29 -7.04 -5.60
N LYS A 301 36.51 -6.59 -6.84
CA LYS A 301 35.72 -5.53 -7.51
C LYS A 301 34.85 -6.09 -8.65
N GLY A 302 34.37 -7.33 -8.51
CA GLY A 302 33.55 -8.02 -9.51
C GLY A 302 32.04 -7.96 -9.23
N ASP A 303 31.25 -8.35 -10.23
CA ASP A 303 29.78 -8.32 -10.18
C ASP A 303 29.24 -9.20 -9.06
N ILE A 304 29.80 -10.41 -8.88
CA ILE A 304 29.41 -11.34 -7.81
C ILE A 304 29.57 -10.66 -6.44
N THR A 305 30.75 -10.10 -6.16
CA THR A 305 31.04 -9.43 -4.88
C THR A 305 30.09 -8.26 -4.62
N TYR A 306 29.69 -7.53 -5.67
CA TYR A 306 28.69 -6.47 -5.54
C TYR A 306 27.29 -7.02 -5.23
N LEU A 307 26.82 -8.00 -6.00
CA LEU A 307 25.48 -8.60 -5.85
C LEU A 307 25.31 -9.31 -4.51
N THR A 308 26.36 -9.96 -4.01
CA THR A 308 26.32 -10.71 -2.75
C THR A 308 26.69 -9.86 -1.53
N ARG A 309 27.04 -8.57 -1.68
CA ARG A 309 27.51 -7.72 -0.57
C ARG A 309 26.53 -7.70 0.60
N GLY A 310 25.23 -7.54 0.32
CA GLY A 310 24.18 -7.51 1.34
C GLY A 310 24.09 -8.83 2.12
N PRO A 311 23.81 -9.97 1.45
CA PRO A 311 23.75 -11.29 2.08
C PRO A 311 25.02 -11.69 2.84
N VAL A 312 26.21 -11.40 2.28
CA VAL A 312 27.50 -11.66 2.93
C VAL A 312 27.66 -10.83 4.20
N THR A 313 27.27 -9.55 4.18
CA THR A 313 27.31 -8.69 5.36
C THR A 313 26.34 -9.18 6.44
N GLN A 314 25.15 -9.64 6.05
CA GLN A 314 24.18 -10.24 6.97
C GLN A 314 24.73 -11.51 7.62
N LEU A 315 25.31 -12.42 6.83
CA LEU A 315 25.98 -13.62 7.34
C LEU A 315 27.10 -13.26 8.31
N LYS A 316 27.98 -12.32 7.93
CA LYS A 316 29.08 -11.87 8.78
C LYS A 316 28.58 -11.29 10.11
N ASN A 317 27.60 -10.39 10.06
CA ASN A 317 27.02 -9.79 11.27
C ASN A 317 26.34 -10.83 12.15
N TYR A 318 25.65 -11.81 11.56
CA TYR A 318 25.01 -12.89 12.29
C TYR A 318 26.04 -13.79 12.99
N LEU A 319 27.13 -14.15 12.30
CA LEU A 319 28.22 -14.92 12.89
C LEU A 319 28.91 -14.17 14.05
N LEU A 320 28.98 -12.84 13.99
CA LEU A 320 29.54 -12.02 15.07
C LEU A 320 28.62 -11.89 16.29
N THR A 321 27.30 -12.01 16.11
CA THR A 321 26.32 -11.87 17.20
C THR A 321 25.98 -13.19 17.88
N VAL A 322 25.98 -14.29 17.12
CA VAL A 322 25.65 -15.62 17.62
C VAL A 322 26.80 -16.18 18.47
N LYS A 323 26.54 -16.40 19.76
CA LYS A 323 27.50 -16.99 20.72
C LYS A 323 27.26 -18.48 20.97
N THR A 324 26.15 -19.03 20.49
CA THR A 324 25.71 -20.41 20.71
C THR A 324 25.65 -21.17 19.39
N ASN A 325 25.89 -22.48 19.40
CA ASN A 325 25.83 -23.32 18.20
C ASN A 325 24.57 -24.19 18.20
N THR A 326 23.39 -23.56 18.23
CA THR A 326 22.11 -24.28 18.24
C THR A 326 21.71 -24.73 16.83
N THR A 327 20.76 -25.67 16.74
CA THR A 327 20.22 -26.14 15.44
C THR A 327 19.58 -25.00 14.65
N GLN A 328 18.94 -24.04 15.32
CA GLN A 328 18.35 -22.86 14.68
C GLN A 328 19.43 -21.96 14.06
N ASP A 329 20.54 -21.76 14.77
CA ASP A 329 21.66 -20.96 14.26
C ASP A 329 22.27 -21.58 12.99
N ARG A 330 22.43 -22.92 12.97
CA ARG A 330 22.91 -23.65 11.77
C ARG A 330 21.94 -23.55 10.59
N GLN A 331 20.63 -23.62 10.85
CA GLN A 331 19.62 -23.44 9.81
C GLN A 331 19.67 -22.03 9.23
N GLN A 332 19.79 -21.00 10.08
CA GLN A 332 19.86 -19.62 9.65
C GLN A 332 21.14 -19.33 8.83
N ILE A 333 22.30 -19.85 9.27
CA ILE A 333 23.56 -19.79 8.51
C ILE A 333 23.40 -20.45 7.14
N ASN A 334 22.73 -21.61 7.08
CA ASN A 334 22.48 -22.29 5.82
C ASN A 334 21.59 -21.46 4.88
N ILE A 335 20.55 -20.80 5.38
CA ILE A 335 19.69 -19.92 4.57
C ILE A 335 20.49 -18.77 3.95
N TYR A 336 21.37 -18.13 4.73
CA TYR A 336 22.22 -17.05 4.19
C TYR A 336 23.17 -17.55 3.11
N ILE A 337 23.80 -18.70 3.33
CA ILE A 337 24.72 -19.28 2.35
C ILE A 337 23.97 -19.72 1.10
N ASP A 338 22.79 -20.30 1.24
CA ASP A 338 21.94 -20.71 0.11
C ASP A 338 21.53 -19.50 -0.74
N THR A 339 21.17 -18.39 -0.09
CA THR A 339 20.90 -17.11 -0.77
C THR A 339 22.11 -16.61 -1.57
N ILE A 340 23.32 -16.69 -0.99
CA ILE A 340 24.56 -16.30 -1.69
C ILE A 340 24.80 -17.20 -2.90
N ILE A 341 24.66 -18.52 -2.72
CA ILE A 341 24.80 -19.51 -3.79
C ILE A 341 23.81 -19.22 -4.91
N ASP A 342 22.53 -19.01 -4.59
CA ASP A 342 21.50 -18.71 -5.58
C ASP A 342 21.82 -17.45 -6.39
N ILE A 343 22.31 -16.38 -5.76
CA ILE A 343 22.71 -15.16 -6.48
C ILE A 343 23.84 -15.47 -7.48
N ILE A 344 24.83 -16.26 -7.07
CA ILE A 344 25.96 -16.65 -7.93
C ILE A 344 25.45 -17.49 -9.12
N PHE A 345 24.63 -18.51 -8.86
CA PHE A 345 24.11 -19.37 -9.92
C PHE A 345 23.17 -18.63 -10.86
N ASN A 346 22.34 -17.73 -10.36
CA ASN A 346 21.49 -16.88 -11.21
C ASN A 346 22.34 -16.01 -12.14
N TYR A 347 23.42 -15.41 -11.65
CA TYR A 347 24.38 -14.67 -12.49
C TYR A 347 24.96 -15.56 -13.59
N VAL A 348 25.37 -16.79 -13.25
CA VAL A 348 25.92 -17.74 -14.21
C VAL A 348 24.89 -18.18 -15.24
N VAL A 349 23.68 -18.55 -14.83
CA VAL A 349 22.61 -18.98 -15.74
C VAL A 349 22.26 -17.89 -16.75
N ILE A 350 22.24 -16.62 -16.33
CA ILE A 350 22.03 -15.48 -17.24
C ILE A 350 23.10 -15.46 -18.35
N LEU A 351 24.37 -15.67 -18.01
CA LEU A 351 25.45 -15.70 -18.99
C LEU A 351 25.44 -16.96 -19.87
N GLN A 352 25.05 -18.10 -19.30
CA GLN A 352 25.02 -19.38 -20.02
C GLN A 352 23.87 -19.46 -21.05
N ASN A 353 22.72 -18.85 -20.74
CA ASN A 353 21.52 -18.90 -21.57
C ASN A 353 21.45 -17.80 -22.64
N ASP A 354 22.31 -16.80 -22.58
CA ASP A 354 22.34 -15.74 -23.58
C ASP A 354 23.05 -16.25 -24.86
N GLU A 355 22.25 -16.47 -25.91
CA GLU A 355 22.74 -17.02 -27.18
C GLU A 355 23.58 -16.02 -27.96
N GLU A 356 23.36 -14.72 -27.78
CA GLU A 356 24.05 -13.65 -28.53
C GLU A 356 25.54 -13.55 -28.15
N ILE A 357 25.89 -13.99 -26.94
CA ILE A 357 27.27 -13.94 -26.41
C ILE A 357 28.02 -15.26 -26.52
N ALA A 358 27.46 -16.31 -27.14
CA ALA A 358 28.10 -17.62 -27.20
C ALA A 358 29.56 -17.55 -27.71
N GLY A 359 30.49 -18.20 -27.00
CA GLY A 359 31.92 -18.19 -27.36
C GLY A 359 32.67 -16.92 -26.98
N TRP A 360 32.08 -16.03 -26.18
CA TRP A 360 32.72 -14.78 -25.74
C TRP A 360 34.06 -14.98 -25.01
N THR A 361 34.30 -16.15 -24.43
CA THR A 361 35.57 -16.46 -23.76
C THR A 361 36.76 -16.63 -24.72
N ARG A 362 36.52 -16.69 -26.04
CA ARG A 362 37.57 -16.72 -27.08
C ARG A 362 38.17 -15.34 -27.39
N ARG A 363 37.54 -14.26 -26.94
CA ARG A 363 38.04 -12.91 -27.20
C ARG A 363 39.42 -12.72 -26.56
N GLU A 364 40.30 -12.02 -27.26
CA GLU A 364 41.69 -11.78 -26.82
C GLU A 364 41.78 -10.97 -25.51
N ASP A 365 40.74 -10.20 -25.20
CA ASP A 365 40.64 -9.40 -23.98
C ASP A 365 40.13 -10.20 -22.76
N CYS A 366 39.87 -11.50 -22.91
CA CYS A 366 39.42 -12.39 -21.84
C CYS A 366 40.60 -12.87 -20.98
N CYS A 367 40.66 -12.40 -19.73
CA CYS A 367 41.68 -12.79 -18.75
C CYS A 367 41.23 -13.92 -17.79
N LEU A 368 40.05 -14.51 -18.00
CA LEU A 368 39.48 -15.51 -17.10
C LEU A 368 40.29 -16.80 -17.10
N LYS A 369 40.45 -17.41 -15.92
CA LYS A 369 41.08 -18.74 -15.81
C LYS A 369 40.28 -19.79 -16.59
N PRO A 370 40.93 -20.85 -17.12
CA PRO A 370 40.27 -21.89 -17.92
C PRO A 370 39.09 -22.56 -17.22
N ALA A 371 39.16 -22.81 -15.91
CA ALA A 371 38.06 -23.41 -15.15
C ALA A 371 36.81 -22.52 -15.09
N CYS A 372 36.99 -21.20 -14.99
CA CYS A 372 35.90 -20.23 -15.03
C CYS A 372 35.32 -20.10 -16.45
N GLN A 373 36.17 -20.12 -17.49
CA GLN A 373 35.69 -20.15 -18.88
C GLN A 373 34.81 -21.38 -19.13
N LEU A 374 35.29 -22.56 -18.72
CA LEU A 374 34.56 -23.84 -18.82
C LEU A 374 33.24 -23.83 -18.07
N TRP A 375 33.08 -22.99 -17.04
CA TRP A 375 31.82 -22.87 -16.33
C TRP A 375 30.87 -21.88 -17.01
N LEU A 376 31.33 -20.67 -17.33
CA LEU A 376 30.47 -19.55 -17.76
C LEU A 376 30.06 -19.57 -19.23
N ASP A 377 30.83 -20.20 -20.12
CA ASP A 377 30.58 -20.19 -21.57
C ASP A 377 30.39 -21.62 -22.13
N PRO A 378 29.31 -22.33 -21.74
CA PRO A 378 28.98 -23.67 -22.25
C PRO A 378 28.80 -23.75 -23.74
N ARG A 379 28.20 -22.73 -24.33
CA ARG A 379 27.85 -22.74 -25.74
C ARG A 379 29.09 -22.74 -26.64
N ARG A 380 30.25 -22.32 -26.12
CA ARG A 380 31.56 -22.53 -26.79
C ARG A 380 31.82 -24.01 -27.11
N ALA A 381 31.38 -24.94 -26.27
CA ALA A 381 31.57 -26.38 -26.50
C ALA A 381 30.86 -26.89 -27.77
N LEU A 382 29.91 -26.14 -28.35
CA LEU A 382 29.28 -26.48 -29.62
C LEU A 382 30.25 -26.34 -30.81
N THR A 383 31.21 -25.42 -30.72
CA THR A 383 32.14 -25.07 -31.82
C THR A 383 33.61 -25.40 -31.52
N ASP A 384 33.92 -25.87 -30.31
CA ASP A 384 35.27 -26.10 -29.80
C ASP A 384 35.40 -27.49 -29.18
N GLU A 385 35.96 -28.45 -29.92
CA GLU A 385 36.04 -29.85 -29.49
C GLU A 385 36.99 -30.04 -28.29
N ALA A 386 38.11 -29.32 -28.27
CA ALA A 386 39.05 -29.36 -27.14
C ALA A 386 38.40 -28.81 -25.85
N PHE A 387 37.60 -27.75 -25.98
CA PHE A 387 36.85 -27.18 -24.86
C PHE A 387 35.74 -28.12 -24.36
N ARG A 388 35.07 -28.84 -25.28
CA ARG A 388 34.06 -29.85 -24.95
C ARG A 388 34.67 -30.98 -24.10
N GLN A 389 35.77 -31.56 -24.55
CA GLN A 389 36.48 -32.63 -23.83
C GLN A 389 36.93 -32.17 -22.42
N ALA A 390 37.48 -30.95 -22.32
CA ALA A 390 37.86 -30.39 -21.04
C ALA A 390 36.67 -30.15 -20.08
N ARG A 391 35.48 -29.85 -20.62
CA ARG A 391 34.26 -29.70 -19.82
C ARG A 391 33.72 -31.06 -19.34
N GLU A 392 33.75 -32.07 -20.20
CA GLU A 392 33.32 -33.44 -19.89
C GLU A 392 34.18 -34.13 -18.83
N ALA A 393 35.47 -33.79 -18.75
CA ALA A 393 36.38 -34.24 -17.71
C ALA A 393 35.98 -33.79 -16.29
N LYS A 394 35.03 -32.83 -16.15
CA LYS A 394 34.45 -32.32 -14.88
C LYS A 394 35.43 -31.76 -13.83
N ALA A 395 36.74 -31.83 -14.05
CA ALA A 395 37.77 -31.32 -13.15
C ALA A 395 37.68 -29.81 -12.87
N TRP A 396 37.02 -29.05 -13.75
CA TRP A 396 36.75 -27.63 -13.57
C TRP A 396 35.78 -27.37 -12.40
N LYS A 397 34.89 -28.30 -12.06
CA LYS A 397 33.90 -28.15 -10.98
C LYS A 397 34.58 -27.99 -9.61
N ASP A 398 35.59 -28.82 -9.34
CA ASP A 398 36.31 -28.75 -8.07
C ASP A 398 37.16 -27.47 -7.97
N LYS A 399 37.72 -27.01 -9.09
CA LYS A 399 38.46 -25.73 -9.15
C LYS A 399 37.55 -24.53 -8.87
N VAL A 400 36.35 -24.50 -9.47
CA VAL A 400 35.36 -23.44 -9.21
C VAL A 400 34.87 -23.48 -7.76
N ALA A 401 34.59 -24.66 -7.22
CA ALA A 401 34.19 -24.81 -5.81
C ALA A 401 35.29 -24.34 -4.85
N TRP A 402 36.56 -24.60 -5.17
CA TRP A 402 37.69 -24.10 -4.42
C TRP A 402 37.77 -22.56 -4.47
N GLU A 403 37.61 -21.94 -5.64
CA GLU A 403 37.61 -20.47 -5.75
C GLU A 403 36.46 -19.82 -5.00
N PHE A 404 35.27 -20.44 -5.01
CA PHE A 404 34.13 -20.00 -4.21
C PHE A 404 34.43 -20.06 -2.70
N ALA A 405 34.96 -21.18 -2.20
CA ALA A 405 35.30 -21.35 -0.80
C ALA A 405 36.36 -20.34 -0.33
N TYR A 406 37.39 -20.13 -1.16
CA TYR A 406 38.42 -19.14 -0.92
C TYR A 406 37.83 -17.73 -0.84
N TRP A 407 37.01 -17.36 -1.82
CA TRP A 407 36.36 -16.05 -1.85
C TRP A 407 35.46 -15.81 -0.65
N LEU A 408 34.57 -16.75 -0.31
CA LEU A 408 33.65 -16.59 0.81
C LEU A 408 34.43 -16.41 2.13
N ASN A 409 35.50 -17.19 2.34
CA ASN A 409 36.39 -17.01 3.49
C ASN A 409 37.02 -15.62 3.49
N THR A 410 37.52 -15.12 2.36
CA THR A 410 38.09 -13.77 2.31
C THR A 410 37.08 -12.68 2.65
N GLN A 411 35.80 -12.86 2.30
CA GLN A 411 34.74 -11.90 2.64
C GLN A 411 34.33 -11.96 4.12
N LEU A 412 34.42 -13.16 4.72
CA LEU A 412 34.07 -13.38 6.13
C LEU A 412 35.21 -13.07 7.10
N LYS A 413 36.45 -12.88 6.62
CA LYS A 413 37.59 -12.49 7.46
C LYS A 413 37.25 -11.26 8.31
N ASP A 414 37.47 -11.41 9.61
CA ASP A 414 37.32 -10.37 10.62
C ASP A 414 38.30 -10.64 11.76
N GLU A 415 38.69 -9.62 12.51
CA GLU A 415 39.57 -9.78 13.68
C GLU A 415 38.94 -10.68 14.75
N LYS A 416 37.60 -10.75 14.79
CA LYS A 416 36.84 -11.55 15.75
C LYS A 416 36.35 -12.91 15.20
N LEU A 417 36.56 -13.18 13.91
CA LEU A 417 36.15 -14.43 13.26
C LEU A 417 37.38 -15.19 12.74
N ASN A 418 37.70 -16.31 13.38
CA ASN A 418 38.74 -17.22 12.91
C ASN A 418 38.18 -18.10 11.78
N VAL A 419 38.14 -17.56 10.56
CA VAL A 419 37.87 -18.34 9.34
C VAL A 419 39.18 -18.87 8.75
N GLY A 420 39.38 -20.18 8.81
CA GLY A 420 40.61 -20.87 8.41
C GLY A 420 40.37 -22.02 7.43
N GLU A 421 41.23 -23.05 7.51
CA GLU A 421 41.17 -24.21 6.61
C GLU A 421 39.97 -25.13 6.85
N ALA A 422 39.47 -25.21 8.09
CA ALA A 422 38.32 -26.06 8.43
C ALA A 422 37.05 -25.55 7.74
N GLU A 423 36.81 -24.25 7.83
CA GLU A 423 35.69 -23.57 7.16
C GLU A 423 35.89 -23.60 5.65
N HIS A 424 37.12 -23.42 5.16
CA HIS A 424 37.43 -23.58 3.73
C HIS A 424 37.01 -24.95 3.20
N ARG A 425 37.35 -26.03 3.92
CA ARG A 425 36.98 -27.40 3.56
C ARG A 425 35.47 -27.59 3.66
N GLU A 426 34.81 -27.02 4.67
CA GLU A 426 33.36 -27.08 4.81
C GLU A 426 32.65 -26.40 3.62
N TRP A 427 33.09 -25.22 3.20
CA TRP A 427 32.53 -24.52 2.04
C TRP A 427 32.80 -25.24 0.73
N GLN A 428 34.01 -25.76 0.54
CA GLN A 428 34.39 -26.50 -0.66
C GLN A 428 33.63 -27.83 -0.79
N THR A 429 33.36 -28.49 0.34
CA THR A 429 32.62 -29.76 0.39
C THR A 429 31.12 -29.57 0.54
N LYS A 430 30.64 -28.32 0.68
CA LYS A 430 29.25 -28.04 0.98
C LYS A 430 28.34 -28.71 -0.07
N PRO A 431 27.46 -29.64 0.34
CA PRO A 431 26.61 -30.38 -0.58
C PRO A 431 25.77 -29.47 -1.48
N LEU A 432 25.36 -28.31 -0.94
CA LEU A 432 24.51 -27.34 -1.65
C LEU A 432 25.17 -26.76 -2.91
N PHE A 433 26.42 -26.30 -2.85
CA PHE A 433 27.08 -25.74 -4.04
C PHE A 433 27.28 -26.80 -5.12
N LYS A 434 27.64 -28.03 -4.72
CA LYS A 434 27.78 -29.17 -5.63
C LYS A 434 26.43 -29.65 -6.17
N ALA A 435 25.36 -29.61 -5.38
CA ALA A 435 24.00 -29.96 -5.79
C ALA A 435 23.48 -28.94 -6.82
N ARG A 436 23.60 -27.64 -6.53
CA ARG A 436 23.20 -26.56 -7.43
C ARG A 436 23.96 -26.60 -8.75
N MET A 437 25.27 -26.88 -8.73
CA MET A 437 26.02 -27.15 -9.95
C MET A 437 25.49 -28.33 -10.76
N ARG A 438 25.06 -29.43 -10.12
CA ARG A 438 24.48 -30.58 -10.84
C ARG A 438 23.12 -30.24 -11.46
N GLU A 439 22.27 -29.52 -10.73
CA GLU A 439 20.97 -29.06 -11.20
C GLU A 439 21.10 -28.14 -12.42
N CYS A 440 21.91 -27.08 -12.32
CA CYS A 440 22.12 -26.16 -13.44
C CYS A 440 22.71 -26.87 -14.66
N GLU A 441 23.63 -27.82 -14.48
CA GLU A 441 24.19 -28.60 -15.59
C GLU A 441 23.16 -29.54 -16.23
N LYS A 442 22.20 -30.07 -15.45
CA LYS A 442 21.08 -30.85 -16.00
C LYS A 442 20.15 -29.96 -16.82
N MET A 443 19.75 -28.81 -16.29
CA MET A 443 18.91 -27.84 -17.00
C MET A 443 19.58 -27.31 -18.26
N LEU A 444 20.90 -27.06 -18.21
CA LEU A 444 21.68 -26.65 -19.37
C LEU A 444 21.70 -27.74 -20.45
N LYS A 445 21.83 -29.02 -20.10
CA LYS A 445 21.73 -30.11 -21.07
C LYS A 445 20.36 -30.20 -21.73
N GLU A 446 19.30 -29.95 -20.97
CA GLU A 446 17.94 -29.89 -21.51
C GLU A 446 17.73 -28.67 -22.43
N ALA A 447 18.40 -27.54 -22.15
CA ALA A 447 18.33 -26.33 -22.98
C ALA A 447 19.23 -26.36 -24.24
N LEU A 448 20.26 -27.20 -24.24
CA LEU A 448 21.19 -27.38 -25.38
C LEU A 448 20.86 -28.59 -26.25
N ALA A 449 19.94 -29.45 -25.82
CA ALA A 449 19.38 -30.56 -26.60
C ALA A 449 18.24 -30.05 -27.49
#